data_AF-A0A0F9ESB6-F1
#
_entry.id   AF-A0A0F9ESB6-F1
#
_cell.length_a   1.000
_cell.length_b   1.000
_cell.length_c   1.000
_cell.angle_alpha   90.00
_cell.angle_beta   90.00
_cell.angle_gamma   90.00
#
_symmetry.space_group_name_H-M   'P 1'
#
loop_
_entity.id
_entity.type
_entity.pdbx_description
1 polymer ?
#
loop_
_entity_poly.entity_id
_entity_poly.type
_entity_poly.pdbx_seq_one_letter_code
_entity_poly.pdbx_strand_id
1 'polypeptide(L)'
;MRTDKPAYLIPSIEEIEAYPWNGYTVVSTFSGAGGSCLGYRMAGFKVRWASEFIPAAQEVYRLNHLNSILGTRDIRQVLPQDILDATGL
;
A
#
# COMPACT_ATOMS: atom_id res chain seq x y z
N MET A 1 20.38 8.29 -27.42
CA MET A 1 20.25 8.05 -25.97
C MET A 1 19.46 9.24 -25.41
N ARG A 2 18.22 9.06 -24.94
CA ARG A 2 17.44 10.19 -24.39
C ARG A 2 18.02 10.53 -23.01
N THR A 3 18.69 11.67 -22.91
CA THR A 3 19.40 12.15 -21.72
C THR A 3 18.53 12.99 -20.79
N ASP A 4 17.25 13.16 -21.11
CA ASP A 4 16.41 14.10 -20.39
C ASP A 4 15.74 13.36 -19.23
N LYS A 5 16.47 13.29 -18.10
CA LYS A 5 15.88 12.89 -16.83
C LYS A 5 14.67 13.79 -16.58
N PRO A 6 13.46 13.23 -16.33
CA PRO A 6 12.29 14.04 -16.05
C PRO A 6 12.55 14.95 -14.84
N ALA A 7 11.88 16.10 -14.82
CA ALA A 7 11.96 17.02 -13.69
C ALA A 7 11.64 16.29 -12.38
N TYR A 8 12.43 16.55 -11.34
CA TYR A 8 12.18 15.98 -10.03
C TYR A 8 10.91 16.58 -9.45
N LEU A 9 9.92 15.74 -9.19
CA LEU A 9 8.64 16.11 -8.61
C LEU A 9 8.33 15.10 -7.50
N ILE A 10 7.95 15.62 -6.33
CA ILE A 10 7.40 14.81 -5.24
C ILE A 10 5.90 15.09 -5.22
N PRO A 11 5.05 14.14 -5.67
CA PRO A 11 3.61 14.35 -5.65
C PRO A 11 3.08 14.37 -4.20
N SER A 12 1.99 15.10 -3.98
CA SER A 12 1.25 15.06 -2.72
C SER A 12 0.53 13.71 -2.56
N ILE A 13 0.06 13.40 -1.34
CA ILE A 13 -0.72 12.16 -1.11
C ILE A 13 -2.01 12.18 -1.94
N GLU A 14 -2.68 13.33 -2.04
CA GLU A 14 -3.88 13.51 -2.86
C GLU A 14 -3.60 13.26 -4.34
N GLU A 15 -2.46 13.75 -4.86
CA GLU A 15 -2.06 13.50 -6.24
C GLU A 15 -1.77 12.02 -6.49
N ILE A 16 -1.08 11.34 -5.55
CA ILE A 16 -0.78 9.91 -5.64
C ILE A 16 -2.07 9.08 -5.64
N GLU A 17 -3.05 9.40 -4.79
CA GLU A 17 -4.33 8.68 -4.73
C GLU A 17 -5.21 8.95 -5.97
N ALA A 18 -4.99 10.07 -6.67
CA ALA A 18 -5.63 10.39 -7.94
C ALA A 18 -4.99 9.69 -9.15
N TYR A 19 -3.85 9.00 -8.99
CA TYR A 19 -3.22 8.29 -10.10
C TYR A 19 -4.15 7.22 -10.68
N PRO A 20 -4.23 7.12 -12.01
CA PRO A 20 -5.08 6.13 -12.65
C PRO A 20 -4.63 4.73 -12.28
N TRP A 21 -5.60 3.85 -12.03
CA TRP A 21 -5.33 2.46 -11.73
C TRP A 21 -4.64 1.78 -12.92
N ASN A 22 -3.48 1.16 -12.67
CA ASN A 22 -2.69 0.48 -13.68
C ASN A 22 -3.20 -0.93 -14.04
N GLY A 23 -4.35 -1.34 -13.51
CA GLY A 23 -4.96 -2.65 -13.74
C GLY A 23 -4.52 -3.75 -12.76
N TYR A 24 -3.55 -3.47 -11.88
CA TYR A 24 -3.04 -4.45 -10.92
C TYR A 24 -3.40 -4.08 -9.47
N THR A 25 -3.70 -5.12 -8.70
CA THR A 25 -4.03 -5.04 -7.29
C THR A 25 -2.97 -5.78 -6.50
N VAL A 26 -2.60 -5.25 -5.33
CA VAL A 26 -1.57 -5.84 -4.48
C VAL A 26 -2.05 -5.99 -3.05
N VAL A 27 -1.52 -7.02 -2.40
CA VAL A 27 -1.50 -7.18 -0.95
C VAL A 27 -0.06 -7.04 -0.49
N SER A 28 0.17 -6.32 0.61
CA SER A 28 1.50 -6.11 1.17
C SER A 28 1.64 -6.86 2.48
N THR A 29 2.65 -7.73 2.59
CA THR A 29 3.03 -8.36 3.85
C THR A 29 4.24 -7.63 4.43
N PHE A 30 4.37 -7.63 5.76
CA PHE A 30 5.44 -6.91 6.47
C PHE A 30 5.48 -5.42 6.11
N SER A 31 4.31 -4.76 6.14
CA SER A 31 4.13 -3.43 5.55
C SER A 31 4.78 -2.30 6.35
N GLY A 32 5.11 -2.51 7.63
CA GLY A 32 5.66 -1.48 8.49
C GLY A 32 4.79 -0.24 8.49
N ALA A 33 5.42 0.93 8.39
CA ALA A 33 4.73 2.21 8.25
C ALA A 33 4.18 2.47 6.83
N GLY A 34 4.41 1.57 5.86
CA GLY A 34 3.81 1.62 4.53
C GLY A 34 4.67 2.20 3.38
N GLY A 35 5.99 2.28 3.55
CA GLY A 35 6.88 2.81 2.49
C GLY A 35 6.73 2.13 1.12
N SER A 36 6.69 0.79 1.07
CA SER A 36 6.43 0.07 -0.20
C SER A 36 5.01 0.32 -0.72
N CYS A 37 4.03 0.46 0.18
CA CYS A 37 2.65 0.74 -0.20
C CYS A 37 2.49 2.12 -0.83
N LEU A 38 3.26 3.11 -0.38
CA LEU A 38 3.35 4.41 -1.04
C LEU A 38 3.90 4.26 -2.46
N GLY A 39 5.01 3.52 -2.63
CA GLY A 39 5.60 3.25 -3.95
C GLY A 39 4.65 2.54 -4.91
N TYR A 40 3.88 1.55 -4.44
CA TYR A 40 2.86 0.87 -5.24
C TYR A 40 1.77 1.85 -5.73
N ARG A 41 1.28 2.74 -4.86
CA ARG A 41 0.29 3.76 -5.26
C ARG A 41 0.87 4.74 -6.27
N MET A 42 2.11 5.20 -6.07
CA MET A 42 2.83 6.05 -7.03
C MET A 42 3.01 5.38 -8.40
N ALA A 43 3.00 4.04 -8.46
CA ALA A 43 3.03 3.27 -9.71
C ALA A 43 1.62 2.90 -10.24
N GLY A 44 0.55 3.41 -9.61
CA GLY A 44 -0.85 3.21 -10.01
C GLY A 44 -1.47 1.89 -9.55
N PHE A 45 -0.84 1.13 -8.64
CA PHE A 45 -1.43 -0.09 -8.09
C PHE A 45 -2.50 0.23 -7.04
N LYS A 46 -3.50 -0.64 -6.92
CA LYS A 46 -4.43 -0.63 -5.77
C LYS A 46 -3.93 -1.53 -4.66
N VAL A 47 -3.50 -0.94 -3.55
CA VAL A 47 -3.17 -1.69 -2.33
C VAL A 47 -4.47 -2.02 -1.59
N ARG A 48 -4.90 -3.29 -1.60
CA ARG A 48 -6.18 -3.68 -0.98
C ARG A 48 -6.04 -4.12 0.47
N TRP A 49 -4.90 -4.69 0.81
CA TRP A 49 -4.62 -5.18 2.15
C TRP A 49 -3.14 -5.05 2.50
N ALA A 50 -2.85 -4.77 3.76
CA ALA A 50 -1.52 -4.67 4.33
C ALA A 50 -1.46 -5.41 5.67
N SER A 51 -0.33 -6.07 5.97
CA SER A 51 -0.08 -6.75 7.24
C SER A 51 0.92 -5.97 8.08
N GLU A 52 0.53 -5.57 9.29
CA GLU A 52 1.49 -5.03 10.26
C GLU A 52 1.00 -5.26 11.69
N PHE A 53 1.81 -5.89 12.54
CA PHE A 53 1.43 -6.26 13.91
C PHE A 53 2.03 -5.35 14.99
N ILE A 54 3.04 -4.53 14.67
CA ILE A 54 3.67 -3.60 15.60
C ILE A 54 2.78 -2.33 15.74
N PRO A 55 2.23 -2.04 16.93
CA PRO A 55 1.26 -0.95 17.10
C PRO A 55 1.74 0.44 16.63
N ALA A 56 3.00 0.78 16.90
CA ALA A 56 3.58 2.06 16.46
C ALA A 56 3.64 2.19 14.93
N ALA A 57 3.94 1.09 14.22
CA ALA A 57 3.93 1.10 12.75
C ALA A 57 2.49 1.17 12.21
N GLN A 58 1.53 0.51 12.86
CA GLN A 58 0.12 0.58 12.48
C GLN A 58 -0.46 1.99 12.61
N GLU A 59 -0.09 2.74 13.66
CA GLU A 59 -0.52 4.12 13.85
C GLU A 59 -0.10 4.98 12.64
N VAL A 60 1.18 4.92 12.27
CA VAL A 60 1.70 5.64 11.10
C VAL A 60 1.04 5.15 9.81
N TYR A 61 0.87 3.84 9.64
CA TYR A 61 0.24 3.28 8.44
C TYR A 61 -1.19 3.81 8.26
N ARG A 62 -2.00 3.80 9.32
CA ARG A 62 -3.40 4.27 9.27
C ARG A 62 -3.51 5.74 8.90
N LEU A 63 -2.58 6.59 9.32
CA LEU A 63 -2.58 8.01 8.99
C LEU A 63 -2.28 8.28 7.50
N ASN A 64 -1.51 7.40 6.84
CA ASN A 64 -1.02 7.63 5.48
C ASN A 64 -1.70 6.77 4.40
N HIS A 65 -2.42 5.70 4.78
CA HIS A 65 -2.90 4.68 3.85
C HIS A 65 -4.37 4.32 4.08
N LEU A 66 -5.23 5.34 4.01
CA LEU A 66 -6.67 5.26 4.31
C LEU A 66 -7.44 4.27 3.43
N ASN A 67 -6.96 4.03 2.21
CA ASN A 67 -7.67 3.22 1.20
C ASN A 67 -7.31 1.73 1.22
N SER A 68 -6.51 1.27 2.20
CA SER A 68 -6.12 -0.14 2.35
C SER A 68 -6.54 -0.70 3.69
N ILE A 69 -7.01 -1.95 3.70
CA ILE A 69 -7.32 -2.67 4.94
C ILE A 69 -6.01 -3.02 5.65
N LEU A 70 -5.91 -2.73 6.95
CA LEU A 70 -4.75 -3.08 7.75
C LEU A 70 -5.04 -4.29 8.65
N GLY A 71 -4.48 -5.44 8.29
CA GLY A 71 -4.44 -6.63 9.13
C GLY A 71 -3.40 -6.46 10.24
N THR A 72 -3.86 -6.55 11.49
CA THR A 72 -3.03 -6.29 12.69
C THR A 72 -2.49 -7.53 13.37
N ARG A 73 -2.87 -8.71 12.88
CA ARG A 73 -2.41 -10.01 13.39
C ARG A 73 -0.96 -10.26 12.95
N ASP A 74 -0.24 -11.05 13.74
CA ASP A 74 1.02 -11.64 13.29
C ASP A 74 0.78 -12.43 12.00
N ILE A 75 1.61 -12.22 10.98
CA ILE A 75 1.44 -12.87 9.68
C ILE A 75 1.39 -14.40 9.76
N ARG A 76 2.03 -15.00 10.79
CA ARG A 76 1.98 -16.45 11.05
C ARG A 76 0.58 -16.96 11.41
N GLN A 77 -0.33 -16.07 11.77
CA GLN A 77 -1.72 -16.35 12.11
C GLN A 77 -2.70 -15.94 11.01
N VAL A 78 -2.22 -15.35 9.91
CA VAL A 78 -3.05 -14.91 8.79
C VAL A 78 -3.13 -16.04 7.77
N LEU A 79 -4.34 -16.49 7.47
CA LEU A 79 -4.58 -17.47 6.41
C LEU A 79 -4.81 -16.75 5.08
N PRO A 80 -4.45 -17.37 3.94
CA PRO A 80 -4.77 -16.80 2.62
C PRO A 80 -6.26 -16.47 2.45
N GLN A 81 -7.15 -17.33 2.97
CA GLN A 81 -8.59 -17.10 2.89
C GLN A 81 -9.03 -15.84 3.64
N ASP A 82 -8.40 -15.50 4.77
CA ASP A 82 -8.70 -14.27 5.52
C ASP A 82 -8.47 -13.02 4.65
N ILE A 83 -7.44 -13.06 3.79
CA ILE A 83 -7.09 -11.95 2.90
C ILE A 83 -8.09 -11.87 1.74
N LEU A 84 -8.44 -13.01 1.14
CA LEU A 84 -9.45 -13.08 0.07
C LEU A 84 -10.80 -12.56 0.55
N ASP A 85 -11.27 -13.06 1.71
CA ASP A 85 -12.54 -12.64 2.31
C ASP A 85 -12.54 -11.14 2.66
N ALA A 86 -11.46 -10.63 3.28
CA ALA A 86 -11.36 -9.22 3.63
C ALA A 86 -11.32 -8.31 2.39
N THR A 87 -10.72 -8.77 1.29
CA THR A 87 -10.56 -7.95 0.08
C THR A 87 -11.66 -8.16 -0.96
N GLY A 88 -12.48 -9.21 -0.84
CA GLY A 88 -13.48 -9.60 -1.83
C GLY A 88 -12.87 -10.09 -3.15
N LEU A 89 -11.71 -10.74 -3.08
CA LEU A 89 -10.98 -11.32 -4.22
C LEU A 89 -11.13 -12.84 -4.29
#